data_AF-A0A916MHF9-F1
#
_entry.id   AF-A0A916MHF9-F1
#
_cell.length_a   1.000
_cell.length_b   1.000
_cell.length_c   1.000
_cell.angle_alpha   90.00
_cell.angle_beta   90.00
_cell.angle_gamma   90.00
#
_symmetry.space_group_name_H-M   'P 1'
#
loop_
_entity.id
_entity.type
_entity.pdbx_description
1 polymer ?
#
loop_
_entity_poly.entity_id
_entity_poly.type
_entity_poly.pdbx_seq_one_letter_code
_entity_poly.pdbx_strand_id
1 'polypeptide(L)'
;MNRHYKLILTFLVLTFANLVNGQTNYFEFNTTKNNEFSFPIFYRAADATTTKSINQFLQLSELELLDGYQTNNLFEKVRINNGTIYGGKVEISFTVLSNNSKVLSMKFNESSCGATCAYWVRYYNFNSGNGDLVQLKDYFTPDGFINFNKKVLKKRTAKFKKEIMKVDSTEREYLLDVLGCYESDGLEDYYIKDTTVFIDGENCLSKNQKFYDLDMITKFNLAEFKNYLNDYGKAVFGITKDSVAKYHSSELPQLFEGSIDSSLQILLILNHDYQNKMRGVYAYLKYGRGIYLEGELNNKELNLTENTDNFDDNGYINATFDGNIINGTWTNKNKSKTLRLVAKRRKGSS
;
A
#
# COMPACT_ATOMS: atom_id res chain seq x y z
N MET A 1 -25.60 1.59 -65.57
CA MET A 1 -24.26 1.21 -65.06
C MET A 1 -23.48 2.49 -64.84
N ASN A 2 -22.94 2.89 -63.70
CA ASN A 2 -22.66 2.24 -62.42
C ASN A 2 -22.76 3.30 -61.32
N ARG A 3 -23.97 3.52 -60.80
CA ARG A 3 -24.23 4.38 -59.63
C ARG A 3 -24.36 3.55 -58.34
N HIS A 4 -23.71 2.37 -58.31
CA HIS A 4 -23.74 1.41 -57.21
C HIS A 4 -22.35 0.97 -56.69
N TYR A 5 -21.25 1.50 -57.24
CA TYR A 5 -19.89 1.10 -56.83
C TYR A 5 -19.13 2.11 -55.96
N LYS A 6 -19.77 3.22 -55.55
CA LYS A 6 -19.19 4.18 -54.57
C LYS A 6 -19.78 4.10 -53.16
N LEU A 7 -20.82 3.28 -52.93
CA LEU A 7 -21.38 3.07 -51.58
C LEU A 7 -20.85 1.82 -50.87
N ILE A 8 -20.15 0.91 -51.58
CA ILE A 8 -19.64 -0.32 -50.98
C ILE A 8 -18.20 -0.16 -50.44
N LEU A 9 -17.47 0.87 -50.88
CA LEU A 9 -16.10 1.11 -50.38
C LEU A 9 -16.04 1.96 -49.09
N THR A 10 -17.17 2.53 -48.66
CA THR A 10 -17.23 3.31 -47.40
C THR A 10 -17.81 2.51 -46.24
N PHE A 11 -18.40 1.33 -46.50
CA PHE A 11 -18.91 0.44 -45.45
C PHE A 11 -17.94 -0.70 -45.08
N LEU A 12 -16.84 -0.90 -45.82
CA LEU A 12 -15.86 -1.96 -45.54
C LEU A 12 -14.56 -1.47 -44.86
N VAL A 13 -14.41 -0.16 -44.61
CA VAL A 13 -13.27 0.43 -43.90
C VAL A 13 -13.64 0.84 -42.44
N LEU A 14 -14.91 0.71 -42.06
CA LEU A 14 -15.41 1.03 -40.71
C LEU A 14 -15.54 -0.18 -39.78
N THR A 15 -15.21 -1.39 -40.23
CA THR A 15 -15.29 -2.61 -39.39
C THR A 15 -13.93 -3.11 -38.88
N PHE A 16 -12.82 -2.42 -39.18
CA PHE A 16 -11.48 -2.78 -38.68
C PHE A 16 -10.73 -1.67 -37.94
N ALA A 17 -11.41 -0.56 -37.62
CA ALA A 17 -10.85 0.52 -36.81
C ALA A 17 -11.69 0.70 -35.55
N ASN A 18 -11.47 -0.20 -34.58
CA ASN A 18 -11.58 -0.02 -33.13
C ASN A 18 -11.71 -1.38 -32.43
N LEU A 19 -10.86 -2.35 -32.79
CA LEU A 19 -10.19 -3.11 -31.74
C LEU A 19 -9.17 -2.16 -31.11
N VAL A 20 -9.68 -1.14 -30.40
CA VAL A 20 -8.93 -0.62 -29.27
C VAL A 20 -8.71 -1.87 -28.44
N ASN A 21 -7.46 -2.30 -28.30
CA ASN A 21 -7.09 -3.22 -27.23
C ASN A 21 -7.40 -2.47 -25.92
N GLY A 22 -8.68 -2.39 -25.58
CA GLY A 22 -9.14 -2.09 -24.25
C GLY A 22 -8.71 -3.30 -23.46
N GLN A 23 -7.48 -3.28 -22.96
CA GLN A 23 -7.16 -4.09 -21.81
C GLN A 23 -8.15 -3.64 -20.75
N THR A 24 -9.25 -4.39 -20.64
CA THR A 24 -10.15 -4.28 -19.51
C THR A 24 -9.28 -4.48 -18.29
N ASN A 25 -9.27 -3.48 -17.41
CA ASN A 25 -8.59 -3.57 -16.12
C ASN A 25 -8.92 -4.91 -15.46
N TYR A 26 -7.91 -5.59 -14.90
CA TYR A 26 -8.13 -6.92 -14.32
C TYR A 26 -9.13 -6.87 -13.15
N PHE A 27 -8.99 -5.87 -12.29
CA PHE A 27 -10.00 -5.46 -11.33
C PHE A 27 -10.77 -4.25 -11.85
N GLU A 28 -12.09 -4.31 -11.82
CA GLU A 28 -12.92 -3.12 -11.97
C GLU A 28 -12.91 -2.35 -10.64
N PHE A 29 -13.21 -1.04 -10.66
CA PHE A 29 -13.33 -0.27 -9.44
C PHE A 29 -14.27 0.92 -9.59
N ASN A 30 -14.98 1.23 -8.50
CA ASN A 30 -15.73 2.47 -8.35
C ASN A 30 -14.90 3.45 -7.52
N THR A 31 -15.11 4.75 -7.74
CA THR A 31 -14.46 5.80 -6.95
C THR A 31 -15.46 6.43 -6.00
N THR A 32 -15.21 6.31 -4.70
CA THR A 32 -15.91 7.05 -3.65
C THR A 32 -15.27 8.44 -3.54
N LYS A 33 -16.06 9.51 -3.61
CA LYS A 33 -15.57 10.90 -3.53
C LYS A 33 -16.27 11.70 -2.44
N ASN A 34 -15.54 12.60 -1.79
CA ASN A 34 -16.07 13.63 -0.90
C ASN A 34 -15.11 14.82 -0.89
N ASN A 35 -15.39 15.90 -1.65
CA ASN A 35 -14.47 17.04 -1.81
C ASN A 35 -13.07 16.59 -2.28
N GLU A 36 -12.02 16.98 -1.57
CA GLU A 36 -10.60 16.61 -1.82
C GLU A 36 -10.26 15.16 -1.44
N PHE A 37 -11.27 14.33 -1.18
CA PHE A 37 -11.10 12.91 -0.88
C PHE A 37 -11.62 12.06 -2.02
N SER A 38 -10.82 11.09 -2.43
CA SER A 38 -11.16 10.06 -3.40
C SER A 38 -10.52 8.73 -2.99
N PHE A 39 -11.30 7.65 -3.12
CA PHE A 39 -10.86 6.32 -2.71
C PHE A 39 -11.43 5.25 -3.65
N PRO A 40 -10.64 4.24 -4.06
CA PRO A 40 -11.13 3.17 -4.92
C PRO A 40 -11.78 2.04 -4.11
N ILE A 41 -12.87 1.50 -4.65
CA ILE A 41 -13.46 0.25 -4.20
C ILE A 41 -13.38 -0.75 -5.35
N PHE A 42 -12.47 -1.71 -5.24
CA PHE A 42 -12.22 -2.72 -6.26
C PHE A 42 -13.27 -3.83 -6.21
N TYR A 43 -13.62 -4.37 -7.38
CA TYR A 43 -14.50 -5.51 -7.48
C TYR A 43 -14.13 -6.36 -8.70
N ARG A 44 -14.38 -7.66 -8.57
CA ARG A 44 -14.25 -8.63 -9.64
C ARG A 44 -15.20 -9.77 -9.35
N ALA A 45 -16.23 -9.93 -10.19
CA ALA A 45 -17.27 -10.93 -9.94
C ALA A 45 -16.72 -12.35 -9.82
N ALA A 46 -15.67 -12.67 -10.58
CA ALA A 46 -15.00 -13.97 -10.54
C ALA A 46 -14.13 -14.21 -9.29
N ASP A 47 -13.84 -13.18 -8.48
CA ASP A 47 -12.92 -13.26 -7.35
C ASP A 47 -13.24 -12.22 -6.26
N ALA A 48 -14.40 -12.41 -5.61
CA ALA A 48 -14.87 -11.50 -4.56
C ALA A 48 -13.98 -11.53 -3.31
N THR A 49 -13.32 -12.65 -3.02
CA THR A 49 -12.46 -12.81 -1.84
C THR A 49 -11.21 -11.95 -1.94
N THR A 50 -10.50 -12.01 -3.07
CA THR A 50 -9.30 -11.19 -3.31
C THR A 50 -9.64 -9.70 -3.24
N THR A 51 -10.70 -9.26 -3.92
CA THR A 51 -11.08 -7.84 -3.90
C THR A 51 -11.55 -7.38 -2.53
N LYS A 52 -12.21 -8.26 -1.75
CA LYS A 52 -12.58 -7.96 -0.36
C LYS A 52 -11.33 -7.76 0.51
N SER A 53 -10.32 -8.63 0.39
CA SER A 53 -9.06 -8.48 1.13
C SER A 53 -8.34 -7.18 0.79
N ILE A 54 -8.21 -6.86 -0.50
CA ILE A 54 -7.59 -5.62 -0.98
C ILE A 54 -8.35 -4.40 -0.42
N ASN A 55 -9.68 -4.37 -0.56
CA ASN A 55 -10.48 -3.25 -0.08
C ASN A 55 -10.39 -3.10 1.45
N GLN A 56 -10.51 -4.18 2.20
CA GLN A 56 -10.43 -4.13 3.67
C GLN A 56 -9.04 -3.73 4.16
N PHE A 57 -7.99 -4.17 3.46
CA PHE A 57 -6.63 -3.71 3.72
C PHE A 57 -6.55 -2.19 3.53
N LEU A 58 -6.91 -1.68 2.34
CA LEU A 58 -6.82 -0.26 2.03
C LEU A 58 -7.72 0.59 2.94
N GLN A 59 -8.92 0.13 3.25
CA GLN A 59 -9.88 0.83 4.12
C GLN A 59 -9.34 1.00 5.53
N LEU A 60 -8.78 -0.06 6.12
CA LEU A 60 -8.18 0.05 7.45
C LEU A 60 -6.90 0.88 7.44
N SER A 61 -6.02 0.69 6.44
CA SER A 61 -4.77 1.45 6.35
C SER A 61 -4.99 2.95 6.14
N GLU A 62 -5.95 3.34 5.29
CA GLU A 62 -6.07 4.73 4.86
C GLU A 62 -7.24 5.50 5.46
N LEU A 63 -8.32 4.80 5.84
CA LEU A 63 -9.56 5.43 6.30
C LEU A 63 -9.89 5.06 7.74
N GLU A 64 -9.18 4.06 8.30
CA GLU A 64 -9.45 3.46 9.59
C GLU A 64 -10.93 3.08 9.77
N LEU A 65 -11.63 2.81 8.65
CA LEU A 65 -13.07 2.61 8.63
C LEU A 65 -13.43 1.64 7.51
N LEU A 66 -14.05 0.53 7.89
CA LEU A 66 -14.60 -0.42 6.95
C LEU A 66 -15.87 0.15 6.30
N ASP A 67 -16.03 -0.14 5.01
CA ASP A 67 -17.24 0.25 4.29
C ASP A 67 -18.49 -0.44 4.87
N GLY A 68 -19.58 0.31 4.92
CA GLY A 68 -20.85 -0.06 5.57
C GLY A 68 -20.97 0.39 7.03
N TYR A 69 -19.91 0.95 7.64
CA TYR A 69 -19.89 1.39 9.04
C TYR A 69 -19.76 2.90 9.22
N GLN A 70 -19.72 3.66 8.12
CA GLN A 70 -19.80 5.12 8.12
C GLN A 70 -21.15 5.62 8.64
N THR A 71 -21.13 6.73 9.36
CA THR A 71 -22.35 7.46 9.74
C THR A 71 -22.74 8.45 8.64
N ASN A 72 -21.76 9.16 8.08
CA ASN A 72 -21.91 10.21 7.07
C ASN A 72 -21.23 9.83 5.76
N ASN A 73 -19.93 9.50 5.82
CA ASN A 73 -19.14 9.12 4.65
C ASN A 73 -17.90 8.32 5.06
N LEU A 74 -17.28 7.65 4.09
CA LEU A 74 -16.15 6.73 4.32
C LEU A 74 -14.87 7.43 4.85
N PHE A 75 -14.78 8.76 4.76
CA PHE A 75 -13.62 9.53 5.21
C PHE A 75 -13.80 10.14 6.60
N GLU A 76 -14.96 9.93 7.23
CA GLU A 76 -15.34 10.66 8.45
C GLU A 76 -14.38 10.47 9.62
N LYS A 77 -13.75 9.30 9.75
CA LYS A 77 -12.85 9.01 10.87
C LYS A 77 -11.52 9.73 10.71
N VAL A 78 -10.88 9.61 9.55
CA VAL A 78 -9.57 10.23 9.29
C VAL A 78 -9.60 11.75 9.15
N ARG A 79 -10.79 12.33 8.98
CA ARG A 79 -10.99 13.78 8.97
C ARG A 79 -11.07 14.42 10.37
N ILE A 80 -11.17 13.63 11.43
CA ILE A 80 -11.31 14.17 12.78
C ILE A 80 -10.05 14.97 13.12
N ASN A 81 -10.25 16.26 13.39
CA ASN A 81 -9.19 17.14 13.89
C ASN A 81 -9.41 17.33 15.39
N ASN A 82 -8.62 16.63 16.20
CA ASN A 82 -8.64 16.69 17.67
C ASN A 82 -7.79 17.85 18.23
N GLY A 83 -7.35 18.80 17.40
CA GLY A 83 -6.54 19.95 17.80
C GLY A 83 -5.05 19.62 18.00
N THR A 84 -4.61 18.43 17.62
CA THR A 84 -3.18 18.06 17.62
C THR A 84 -2.41 18.77 16.51
N ILE A 85 -1.07 18.77 16.62
CA ILE A 85 -0.19 19.45 15.67
C ILE A 85 -0.32 18.95 14.23
N TYR A 86 -0.70 17.67 14.03
CA TYR A 86 -0.87 17.05 12.71
C TYR A 86 -2.31 17.11 12.21
N GLY A 87 -3.29 17.28 13.11
CA GLY A 87 -4.71 17.37 12.79
C GLY A 87 -5.26 16.14 12.06
N GLY A 88 -6.39 16.31 11.37
CA GLY A 88 -6.98 15.28 10.53
C GLY A 88 -6.52 15.38 9.07
N LYS A 89 -6.69 14.29 8.32
CA LYS A 89 -6.48 14.30 6.87
C LYS A 89 -7.39 15.36 6.24
N VAL A 90 -6.84 16.10 5.27
CA VAL A 90 -7.57 17.13 4.50
C VAL A 90 -7.66 16.79 3.01
N GLU A 91 -6.80 15.90 2.52
CA GLU A 91 -6.82 15.38 1.15
C GLU A 91 -6.43 13.90 1.15
N ILE A 92 -7.13 13.11 0.34
CA ILE A 92 -6.71 11.77 -0.08
C ILE A 92 -7.02 11.65 -1.57
N SER A 93 -6.01 11.51 -2.41
CA SER A 93 -6.18 11.21 -3.82
C SER A 93 -5.49 9.90 -4.17
N PHE A 94 -5.99 9.15 -5.15
CA PHE A 94 -5.35 7.90 -5.57
C PHE A 94 -5.09 7.85 -7.07
N THR A 95 -4.15 6.99 -7.46
CA THR A 95 -3.87 6.66 -8.86
C THR A 95 -3.59 5.18 -8.98
N VAL A 96 -4.32 4.49 -9.87
CA VAL A 96 -4.01 3.10 -10.26
C VAL A 96 -2.91 3.14 -11.32
N LEU A 97 -1.75 2.58 -10.99
CA LEU A 97 -0.53 2.63 -11.80
C LEU A 97 -0.38 1.40 -12.69
N SER A 98 -0.86 0.25 -12.22
CA SER A 98 -0.94 -1.01 -12.97
C SER A 98 -2.11 -1.84 -12.43
N ASN A 99 -2.84 -2.51 -13.32
CA ASN A 99 -3.98 -3.35 -12.97
C ASN A 99 -4.11 -4.52 -13.96
N ASN A 100 -3.35 -5.59 -13.69
CA ASN A 100 -3.30 -6.77 -14.55
C ASN A 100 -3.43 -8.06 -13.72
N SER A 101 -3.35 -9.22 -14.36
CA SER A 101 -3.52 -10.51 -13.68
C SER A 101 -2.36 -10.93 -12.76
N LYS A 102 -1.29 -10.14 -12.69
CA LYS A 102 -0.09 -10.40 -11.90
C LYS A 102 0.05 -9.43 -10.74
N VAL A 103 -0.20 -8.16 -10.97
CA VAL A 103 -0.03 -7.09 -9.98
C VAL A 103 -1.08 -6.00 -10.13
N LEU A 104 -1.59 -5.54 -8.99
CA LEU A 104 -2.31 -4.28 -8.84
C LEU A 104 -1.38 -3.32 -8.11
N SER A 105 -0.88 -2.31 -8.81
CA SER A 105 -0.04 -1.25 -8.23
C SER A 105 -0.81 0.05 -8.22
N MET A 106 -0.78 0.75 -7.09
CA MET A 106 -1.45 2.04 -6.93
C MET A 106 -0.71 2.91 -5.93
N LYS A 107 -1.03 4.20 -5.97
CA LYS A 107 -0.57 5.14 -4.95
C LYS A 107 -1.71 5.99 -4.40
N PHE A 108 -1.53 6.46 -3.17
CA PHE A 108 -2.25 7.58 -2.59
C PHE A 108 -1.32 8.78 -2.46
N ASN A 109 -1.82 9.98 -2.74
CA ASN A 109 -1.20 11.22 -2.30
C ASN A 109 -2.11 11.82 -1.23
N GLU A 110 -1.51 12.22 -0.12
CA GLU A 110 -2.26 12.54 1.08
C GLU A 110 -1.69 13.75 1.78
N SER A 111 -2.57 14.44 2.50
CA SER A 111 -2.18 15.51 3.40
C SER A 111 -3.01 15.55 4.66
N SER A 112 -2.38 15.97 5.74
CA SER A 112 -3.01 16.20 7.05
C SER A 112 -2.57 17.55 7.58
N CYS A 113 -3.50 18.31 8.14
CA CYS A 113 -3.23 19.67 8.61
C CYS A 113 -3.76 19.89 10.03
N GLY A 114 -2.84 20.26 10.93
CA GLY A 114 -3.12 20.82 12.25
C GLY A 114 -2.54 22.22 12.36
N ALA A 115 -1.52 22.40 13.20
CA ALA A 115 -0.74 23.64 13.26
C ALA A 115 0.06 23.88 11.97
N THR A 116 0.47 22.80 11.30
CA THR A 116 1.05 22.83 9.97
C THR A 116 0.53 21.64 9.16
N CYS A 117 0.64 21.71 7.82
CA CYS A 117 0.33 20.57 6.96
C CYS A 117 1.55 19.65 6.74
N ALA A 118 1.31 18.35 6.74
CA ALA A 118 2.22 17.31 6.26
C ALA A 118 1.69 16.71 4.95
N TYR A 119 2.60 16.29 4.07
CA TYR A 119 2.29 15.72 2.76
C TYR A 119 3.10 14.45 2.57
N TRP A 120 2.49 13.38 2.08
CA TRP A 120 3.18 12.14 1.79
C TRP A 120 2.49 11.37 0.67
N VAL A 121 3.22 10.40 0.13
CA VAL A 121 2.68 9.41 -0.81
C VAL A 121 2.71 8.03 -0.17
N ARG A 122 1.74 7.18 -0.48
CA ARG A 122 1.73 5.76 -0.08
C ARG A 122 1.59 4.89 -1.31
N TYR A 123 2.42 3.87 -1.40
CA TYR A 123 2.37 2.90 -2.49
C TYR A 123 1.84 1.56 -1.99
N TYR A 124 0.97 0.96 -2.80
CA TYR A 124 0.44 -0.38 -2.56
C TYR A 124 0.61 -1.24 -3.79
N ASN A 125 1.17 -2.43 -3.60
CA ASN A 125 1.38 -3.44 -4.63
C ASN A 125 0.76 -4.75 -4.18
N PHE A 126 -0.38 -5.10 -4.73
CA PHE A 126 -1.08 -6.33 -4.38
C PHE A 126 -0.78 -7.44 -5.40
N ASN A 127 -0.57 -8.65 -4.89
CA ASN A 127 -0.63 -9.85 -5.71
C ASN A 127 -2.07 -10.03 -6.21
N SER A 128 -2.29 -9.88 -7.52
CA SER A 128 -3.65 -9.94 -8.07
C SER A 128 -4.30 -11.32 -8.00
N GLY A 129 -3.52 -12.36 -7.73
CA GLY A 129 -4.03 -13.73 -7.61
C GLY A 129 -4.55 -14.10 -6.23
N ASN A 130 -4.19 -13.36 -5.16
CA ASN A 130 -4.63 -13.69 -3.80
C ASN A 130 -4.87 -12.49 -2.88
N GLY A 131 -4.52 -11.27 -3.30
CA GLY A 131 -4.79 -10.03 -2.58
C GLY A 131 -3.79 -9.70 -1.47
N ASP A 132 -2.70 -10.46 -1.33
CA ASP A 132 -1.62 -10.13 -0.40
C ASP A 132 -0.98 -8.79 -0.80
N LEU A 133 -0.69 -7.93 0.18
CA LEU A 133 0.23 -6.82 -0.04
C LEU A 133 1.64 -7.39 -0.23
N VAL A 134 2.40 -6.85 -1.17
CA VAL A 134 3.71 -7.37 -1.54
C VAL A 134 4.75 -6.27 -1.34
N GLN A 135 5.88 -6.63 -0.74
CA GLN A 135 7.05 -5.76 -0.62
C GLN A 135 8.02 -6.01 -1.77
N LEU A 136 8.82 -5.00 -2.13
CA LEU A 136 9.71 -5.12 -3.28
C LEU A 136 10.66 -6.32 -3.16
N LYS A 137 11.14 -6.62 -1.94
CA LYS A 137 11.99 -7.77 -1.64
C LYS A 137 11.35 -9.13 -1.90
N ASP A 138 10.02 -9.24 -1.87
CA ASP A 138 9.32 -10.51 -2.12
C ASP A 138 9.53 -11.03 -3.55
N TYR A 139 9.94 -10.18 -4.51
CA TYR A 139 10.19 -10.59 -5.89
C TYR A 139 11.62 -11.12 -6.13
N PHE A 140 12.51 -11.01 -5.14
CA PHE A 140 13.94 -11.27 -5.31
C PHE A 140 14.39 -12.46 -4.48
N THR A 141 15.50 -13.08 -4.89
CA THR A 141 16.25 -13.92 -3.94
C THR A 141 16.88 -13.02 -2.87
N PRO A 142 17.21 -13.52 -1.67
CA PRO A 142 17.84 -12.69 -0.63
C PRO A 142 19.10 -11.96 -1.13
N ASP A 143 20.03 -12.68 -1.76
CA ASP A 143 21.23 -12.08 -2.37
C ASP A 143 20.89 -11.17 -3.55
N GLY A 144 19.87 -11.54 -4.32
CA GLY A 144 19.37 -10.73 -5.43
C GLY A 144 18.87 -9.37 -4.96
N PHE A 145 18.12 -9.31 -3.87
CA PHE A 145 17.62 -8.08 -3.29
C PHE A 145 18.75 -7.19 -2.76
N ILE A 146 19.74 -7.76 -2.06
CA ILE A 146 20.91 -7.03 -1.58
C ILE A 146 21.65 -6.36 -2.75
N ASN A 147 21.86 -7.09 -3.84
CA ASN A 147 22.53 -6.56 -5.03
C ASN A 147 21.68 -5.53 -5.77
N PHE A 148 20.37 -5.76 -5.86
CA PHE A 148 19.45 -4.80 -6.45
C PHE A 148 19.40 -3.50 -5.63
N ASN A 149 19.34 -3.58 -4.30
CA ASN A 149 19.32 -2.40 -3.43
C ASN A 149 20.58 -1.53 -3.60
N LYS A 150 21.77 -2.15 -3.67
CA LYS A 150 23.03 -1.42 -3.99
C LYS A 150 22.95 -0.70 -5.34
N LYS A 151 22.33 -1.34 -6.35
CA LYS A 151 22.12 -0.73 -7.67
C LYS A 151 21.12 0.42 -7.60
N VAL A 152 20.07 0.27 -6.80
CA VAL A 152 19.05 1.29 -6.56
C VAL A 152 19.67 2.53 -5.94
N LEU A 153 20.39 2.39 -4.82
CA LEU A 153 21.08 3.48 -4.15
C LEU A 153 22.01 4.23 -5.11
N LYS A 154 22.85 3.51 -5.85
CA LYS A 154 23.76 4.12 -6.83
C LYS A 154 23.02 4.93 -7.90
N LYS A 155 21.96 4.36 -8.49
CA LYS A 155 21.22 5.00 -9.59
C LYS A 155 20.38 6.18 -9.10
N ARG A 156 19.69 6.05 -7.97
CA ARG A 156 18.90 7.12 -7.33
C ARG A 156 19.78 8.29 -6.93
N THR A 157 20.90 8.05 -6.25
CA THR A 157 21.85 9.10 -5.88
C THR A 157 22.41 9.84 -7.09
N ALA A 158 22.79 9.12 -8.15
CA ALA A 158 23.28 9.75 -9.38
C ALA A 158 22.20 10.55 -10.11
N LYS A 159 20.94 10.07 -10.12
CA LYS A 159 19.80 10.80 -10.69
C LYS A 159 19.50 12.05 -9.89
N PHE A 160 19.37 11.93 -8.57
CA PHE A 160 19.04 13.04 -7.68
C PHE A 160 20.07 14.16 -7.72
N LYS A 161 21.37 13.82 -7.72
CA LYS A 161 22.45 14.82 -7.89
C LYS A 161 22.36 15.59 -9.21
N LYS A 162 21.82 14.99 -10.27
CA LYS A 162 21.55 15.70 -11.53
C LYS A 162 20.29 16.55 -11.43
N GLU A 163 19.28 16.05 -10.74
CA GLU A 163 17.98 16.72 -10.58
C GLU A 163 18.13 18.04 -9.80
N ILE A 164 18.87 18.05 -8.70
CA ILE A 164 19.09 19.27 -7.90
C ILE A 164 19.90 20.35 -8.63
N MET A 165 20.54 20.04 -9.76
CA MET A 165 21.22 21.06 -10.58
C MET A 165 20.24 22.02 -11.25
N LYS A 166 18.94 21.68 -11.29
CA LYS A 166 17.85 22.55 -11.76
C LYS A 166 17.48 23.63 -10.73
N VAL A 167 17.86 23.44 -9.47
CA VAL A 167 17.60 24.37 -8.36
C VAL A 167 18.73 25.40 -8.25
N ASP A 168 18.45 26.57 -7.66
CA ASP A 168 19.47 27.58 -7.40
C ASP A 168 20.63 27.02 -6.56
N SER A 169 21.85 27.39 -6.92
CA SER A 169 23.06 26.93 -6.23
C SER A 169 23.07 27.18 -4.72
N THR A 170 22.43 28.24 -4.23
CA THR A 170 22.38 28.55 -2.78
C THR A 170 21.43 27.64 -2.02
N GLU A 171 20.52 26.96 -2.71
CA GLU A 171 19.51 26.07 -2.11
C GLU A 171 19.88 24.58 -2.25
N ARG A 172 20.85 24.23 -3.11
CA ARG A 172 21.23 22.83 -3.37
C ARG A 172 21.76 22.11 -2.14
N GLU A 173 22.51 22.79 -1.29
CA GLU A 173 23.09 22.17 -0.08
C GLU A 173 21.99 21.67 0.85
N TYR A 174 20.89 22.44 0.98
CA TYR A 174 19.72 22.05 1.75
C TYR A 174 19.04 20.76 1.24
N LEU A 175 19.20 20.41 -0.04
CA LEU A 175 18.62 19.21 -0.64
C LEU A 175 19.49 17.95 -0.47
N LEU A 176 20.74 18.08 0.00
CA LEU A 176 21.65 16.95 0.09
C LEU A 176 21.32 15.98 1.23
N ASP A 177 20.51 16.38 2.21
CA ASP A 177 20.02 15.54 3.30
C ASP A 177 19.21 14.32 2.81
N VAL A 178 18.53 14.45 1.67
CA VAL A 178 17.83 13.37 0.96
C VAL A 178 18.73 12.16 0.72
N LEU A 179 20.03 12.38 0.52
CA LEU A 179 20.98 11.29 0.31
C LEU A 179 21.10 10.38 1.54
N GLY A 180 21.01 10.94 2.75
CA GLY A 180 20.99 10.15 3.98
C GLY A 180 19.72 9.30 4.11
N CYS A 181 18.58 9.81 3.66
CA CYS A 181 17.34 9.03 3.58
C CYS A 181 17.48 7.84 2.62
N TYR A 182 18.08 8.04 1.44
CA TYR A 182 18.30 6.95 0.47
C TYR A 182 19.17 5.81 1.00
N GLU A 183 20.09 6.08 1.93
CA GLU A 183 20.97 5.06 2.51
C GLU A 183 20.23 4.11 3.46
N SER A 184 19.16 4.57 4.11
CA SER A 184 18.35 3.81 5.07
C SER A 184 16.96 3.42 4.55
N ASP A 185 16.59 3.85 3.34
CA ASP A 185 15.31 3.57 2.70
C ASP A 185 15.09 2.06 2.47
N GLY A 186 13.99 1.54 3.00
CA GLY A 186 13.54 0.15 2.84
C GLY A 186 13.01 -0.20 1.44
N LEU A 187 12.90 0.79 0.55
CA LEU A 187 12.32 0.69 -0.80
C LEU A 187 10.84 0.29 -0.82
N GLU A 188 10.09 0.80 0.16
CA GLU A 188 8.64 0.58 0.29
C GLU A 188 7.85 1.44 -0.71
N ASP A 189 8.39 2.61 -1.08
CA ASP A 189 7.78 3.53 -2.05
C ASP A 189 8.11 3.10 -3.49
N TYR A 190 7.42 2.06 -3.96
CA TYR A 190 7.63 1.53 -5.29
C TYR A 190 6.33 1.16 -6.00
N TYR A 191 6.39 1.02 -7.33
CA TYR A 191 5.34 0.38 -8.10
C TYR A 191 5.90 -0.40 -9.29
N ILE A 192 5.10 -1.34 -9.79
CA ILE A 192 5.40 -2.07 -11.01
C ILE A 192 4.44 -1.60 -12.10
N LYS A 193 5.00 -1.28 -13.26
CA LYS A 193 4.23 -1.07 -14.48
C LYS A 193 4.93 -1.76 -15.64
N ASP A 194 4.18 -2.58 -16.36
CA ASP A 194 4.69 -3.47 -17.40
C ASP A 194 5.83 -4.37 -16.88
N THR A 195 7.05 -4.17 -17.37
CA THR A 195 8.25 -4.92 -16.94
C THR A 195 9.26 -4.05 -16.20
N THR A 196 8.80 -2.92 -15.66
CA THR A 196 9.63 -1.89 -15.05
C THR A 196 9.23 -1.71 -13.58
N VAL A 197 10.24 -1.67 -12.72
CA VAL A 197 10.11 -1.24 -11.32
C VAL A 197 10.39 0.25 -11.26
N PHE A 198 9.51 0.99 -10.61
CA PHE A 198 9.64 2.41 -10.34
C PHE A 198 9.79 2.58 -8.84
N ILE A 199 10.81 3.31 -8.42
CA ILE A 199 11.08 3.61 -7.00
C ILE A 199 10.99 5.12 -6.84
N ASP A 200 10.14 5.55 -5.93
CA ASP A 200 9.90 6.95 -5.63
C ASP A 200 10.75 7.39 -4.42
N GLY A 201 11.28 8.61 -4.49
CA GLY A 201 12.01 9.25 -3.40
C GLY A 201 11.25 10.41 -2.76
N GLU A 202 10.00 10.65 -3.13
CA GLU A 202 9.25 11.82 -2.69
C GLU A 202 9.08 11.91 -1.18
N ASN A 203 8.97 10.78 -0.45
CA ASN A 203 8.88 10.78 1.01
C ASN A 203 10.21 11.05 1.72
N CYS A 204 11.34 11.03 1.01
CA CYS A 204 12.63 11.50 1.54
C CYS A 204 12.74 13.03 1.54
N LEU A 205 11.85 13.74 0.82
CA LEU A 205 11.79 15.19 0.87
C LEU A 205 11.03 15.63 2.11
N SER A 206 11.63 16.54 2.88
CA SER A 206 10.90 17.30 3.89
C SER A 206 9.79 18.14 3.24
N LYS A 207 8.84 18.61 4.06
CA LYS A 207 7.71 19.42 3.62
C LYS A 207 8.09 20.55 2.66
N ASN A 208 9.13 21.31 3.00
CA ASN A 208 9.53 22.48 2.20
C ASN A 208 10.23 22.06 0.91
N GLN A 209 10.96 20.94 0.92
CA GLN A 209 11.67 20.46 -0.25
C GLN A 209 10.72 19.91 -1.34
N LYS A 210 9.52 19.46 -0.97
CA LYS A 210 8.51 19.01 -1.95
C LYS A 210 8.09 20.12 -2.93
N PHE A 211 8.24 21.40 -2.57
CA PHE A 211 7.91 22.53 -3.45
C PHE A 211 8.93 22.80 -4.57
N TYR A 212 10.08 22.12 -4.57
CA TYR A 212 11.03 22.20 -5.68
C TYR A 212 10.60 21.39 -6.92
N ASP A 213 9.54 20.58 -6.81
CA ASP A 213 8.99 19.77 -7.93
C ASP A 213 10.06 18.92 -8.64
N LEU A 214 10.93 18.29 -7.84
CA LEU A 214 12.01 17.45 -8.34
C LEU A 214 11.44 16.13 -8.87
N ASP A 215 11.95 15.64 -10.01
CA ASP A 215 11.64 14.28 -10.45
C ASP A 215 12.34 13.26 -9.54
N MET A 216 11.59 12.71 -8.59
CA MET A 216 12.07 11.74 -7.60
C MET A 216 11.98 10.27 -8.05
N ILE A 217 11.30 9.98 -9.16
CA ILE A 217 11.01 8.60 -9.57
C ILE A 217 12.17 7.99 -10.36
N THR A 218 12.80 6.93 -9.87
CA THR A 218 13.86 6.20 -10.57
C THR A 218 13.34 4.90 -11.16
N LYS A 219 13.60 4.69 -12.45
CA LYS A 219 13.10 3.54 -13.23
C LYS A 219 14.16 2.45 -13.35
N PHE A 220 13.76 1.19 -13.22
CA PHE A 220 14.60 0.00 -13.43
C PHE A 220 13.86 -0.94 -14.38
N ASN A 221 14.43 -1.19 -15.56
CA ASN A 221 13.84 -2.11 -16.53
C ASN A 221 14.26 -3.55 -16.22
N LEU A 222 13.44 -4.53 -16.63
CA LEU A 222 13.68 -5.96 -16.35
C LEU A 222 15.10 -6.44 -16.63
N ALA A 223 15.72 -6.00 -17.73
CA ALA A 223 17.10 -6.36 -18.07
C ALA A 223 18.12 -6.01 -16.97
N GLU A 224 17.83 -5.01 -16.15
CA GLU A 224 18.70 -4.54 -15.07
C GLU A 224 18.69 -5.43 -13.83
N PHE A 225 17.65 -6.24 -13.64
CA PHE A 225 17.43 -6.97 -12.39
C PHE A 225 16.89 -8.40 -12.55
N LYS A 226 16.59 -8.87 -13.76
CA LYS A 226 16.01 -10.20 -14.02
C LYS A 226 16.78 -11.36 -13.41
N ASN A 227 18.11 -11.24 -13.32
CA ASN A 227 18.99 -12.28 -12.77
C ASN A 227 18.95 -12.35 -11.23
N TYR A 228 18.28 -11.40 -10.58
CA TYR A 228 18.14 -11.31 -9.13
C TYR A 228 16.77 -11.81 -8.64
N LEU A 229 15.85 -12.13 -9.56
CA LEU A 229 14.49 -12.51 -9.24
C LEU A 229 14.40 -13.94 -8.70
N ASN A 230 13.54 -14.12 -7.69
CA ASN A 230 13.07 -15.44 -7.30
C ASN A 230 11.94 -15.90 -8.24
N ASP A 231 11.31 -17.05 -7.97
CA ASP A 231 10.27 -17.57 -8.85
C ASP A 231 9.00 -16.72 -8.86
N TYR A 232 8.68 -16.05 -7.74
CA TYR A 232 7.56 -15.11 -7.71
C TYR A 232 7.82 -13.91 -8.62
N GLY A 233 8.99 -13.28 -8.49
CA GLY A 233 9.40 -12.18 -9.36
C GLY A 233 9.40 -12.59 -10.84
N LYS A 234 9.92 -13.77 -11.18
CA LYS A 234 9.88 -14.28 -12.56
C LYS A 234 8.45 -14.42 -13.08
N ALA A 235 7.51 -14.88 -12.25
CA ALA A 235 6.10 -15.00 -12.62
C ALA A 235 5.42 -13.62 -12.82
N VAL A 236 5.74 -12.65 -11.98
CA VAL A 236 5.21 -11.27 -12.03
C VAL A 236 5.70 -10.55 -13.28
N PHE A 237 7.00 -10.64 -13.58
CA PHE A 237 7.60 -9.99 -14.75
C PHE A 237 7.47 -10.80 -16.05
N GLY A 238 6.63 -11.85 -16.07
CA GLY A 238 6.32 -12.62 -17.27
C GLY A 238 7.48 -13.43 -17.85
N ILE A 239 8.52 -13.71 -17.06
CA ILE A 239 9.62 -14.62 -17.44
C ILE A 239 9.12 -16.06 -17.43
N THR A 240 8.24 -16.40 -16.47
CA THR A 240 7.54 -17.69 -16.43
C THR A 240 6.03 -17.47 -16.60
N LYS A 241 5.32 -18.56 -16.96
CA LYS A 241 3.86 -18.57 -17.10
C LYS A 241 3.14 -18.94 -15.79
N ASP A 242 3.87 -19.04 -14.68
CA ASP A 242 3.31 -19.43 -13.38
C ASP A 242 2.18 -18.50 -12.95
N SER A 243 1.15 -19.08 -12.31
CA SER A 243 0.15 -18.29 -11.59
C SER A 243 0.79 -17.58 -10.41
N VAL A 244 0.44 -16.31 -10.20
CA VAL A 244 0.91 -15.55 -9.03
C VAL A 244 0.16 -15.91 -7.75
N ALA A 245 -1.03 -16.51 -7.85
CA ALA A 245 -1.90 -16.82 -6.71
C ALA A 245 -1.23 -17.73 -5.66
N LYS A 246 -0.28 -18.59 -6.08
CA LYS A 246 0.45 -19.51 -5.19
C LYS A 246 1.52 -18.84 -4.32
N TYR A 247 1.88 -17.59 -4.62
CA TYR A 247 2.94 -16.87 -3.91
C TYR A 247 2.34 -15.93 -2.86
N HIS A 248 2.79 -16.09 -1.62
CA HIS A 248 2.38 -15.24 -0.51
C HIS A 248 3.58 -14.43 -0.04
N SER A 249 3.35 -13.16 0.27
CA SER A 249 4.39 -12.35 0.91
C SER A 249 4.72 -12.94 2.29
N SER A 250 5.93 -12.75 2.79
CA SER A 250 6.26 -13.01 4.21
C SER A 250 6.37 -11.73 5.03
N GLU A 251 6.12 -10.59 4.40
CA GLU A 251 6.46 -9.26 4.89
C GLU A 251 5.23 -8.51 5.38
N LEU A 252 5.43 -7.64 6.38
CA LEU A 252 4.43 -6.68 6.85
C LEU A 252 4.46 -5.39 5.98
N PRO A 253 3.37 -4.60 5.96
CA PRO A 253 2.09 -4.80 6.63
C PRO A 253 1.19 -5.84 5.96
N GLN A 254 0.35 -6.52 6.76
CA GLN A 254 -0.57 -7.56 6.29
C GLN A 254 -1.91 -7.55 7.00
N LEU A 255 -2.95 -8.05 6.33
CA LEU A 255 -4.27 -8.23 6.90
C LEU A 255 -4.37 -9.56 7.65
N PHE A 256 -4.80 -9.47 8.90
CA PHE A 256 -5.08 -10.59 9.79
C PHE A 256 -6.58 -10.60 10.11
N GLU A 257 -7.14 -11.80 10.22
CA GLU A 257 -8.51 -12.01 10.66
C GLU A 257 -8.53 -12.92 11.88
N GLY A 258 -9.46 -12.69 12.79
CA GLY A 258 -9.46 -13.40 14.06
C GLY A 258 -10.60 -13.04 14.97
N SER A 259 -10.42 -13.32 16.26
CA SER A 259 -11.39 -12.97 17.28
C SER A 259 -10.76 -12.64 18.63
N ILE A 260 -11.49 -11.86 19.41
CA ILE A 260 -11.33 -11.69 20.84
C ILE A 260 -12.47 -12.43 21.53
N ASP A 261 -12.16 -13.24 22.54
CA ASP A 261 -13.13 -14.05 23.29
C ASP A 261 -13.97 -14.99 22.41
N SER A 262 -13.41 -15.44 21.28
CA SER A 262 -14.04 -16.27 20.22
C SER A 262 -15.25 -15.67 19.51
N SER A 263 -15.96 -14.72 20.13
CA SER A 263 -17.22 -14.15 19.66
C SER A 263 -17.04 -12.80 18.96
N LEU A 264 -16.04 -12.01 19.37
CA LEU A 264 -15.79 -10.70 18.81
C LEU A 264 -14.84 -10.82 17.63
N GLN A 265 -15.39 -10.98 16.43
CA GLN A 265 -14.61 -11.07 15.20
C GLN A 265 -13.87 -9.76 14.93
N ILE A 266 -12.60 -9.85 14.52
CA ILE A 266 -11.74 -8.71 14.25
C ILE A 266 -11.04 -8.83 12.89
N LEU A 267 -10.70 -7.66 12.34
CA LEU A 267 -9.64 -7.50 11.36
C LEU A 267 -8.51 -6.69 11.97
N LEU A 268 -7.29 -6.99 11.61
CA LEU A 268 -6.09 -6.33 12.11
C LEU A 268 -5.10 -6.13 10.97
N ILE A 269 -4.54 -4.93 10.86
CA ILE A 269 -3.32 -4.68 10.10
C ILE A 269 -2.21 -4.44 11.11
N LEU A 270 -1.10 -5.15 10.94
CA LEU A 270 0.11 -4.98 11.74
C LEU A 270 1.25 -4.56 10.82
N ASN A 271 2.04 -3.58 11.24
CA ASN A 271 3.19 -3.06 10.51
C ASN A 271 4.42 -2.92 11.42
N HIS A 272 5.60 -3.00 10.81
CA HIS A 272 6.83 -2.56 11.44
C HIS A 272 6.92 -1.04 11.43
N ASP A 273 7.60 -0.52 12.44
CA ASP A 273 8.09 0.84 12.52
C ASP A 273 9.61 0.79 12.71
N TYR A 274 10.22 1.85 13.24
CA TYR A 274 11.63 1.90 13.54
C TYR A 274 12.05 0.81 14.55
N GLN A 275 13.03 0.01 14.15
CA GLN A 275 13.61 -1.09 14.94
C GLN A 275 12.59 -2.18 15.32
N ASN A 276 12.39 -2.42 16.62
CA ASN A 276 11.46 -3.41 17.14
C ASN A 276 10.04 -2.85 17.31
N LYS A 277 9.82 -1.56 17.00
CA LYS A 277 8.52 -0.92 17.18
C LYS A 277 7.53 -1.44 16.15
N MET A 278 6.29 -1.57 16.63
CA MET A 278 5.17 -2.08 15.87
C MET A 278 4.03 -1.07 15.95
N ARG A 279 3.32 -0.95 14.84
CA ARG A 279 2.07 -0.18 14.76
C ARG A 279 1.00 -1.07 14.16
N GLY A 280 -0.25 -0.76 14.43
CA GLY A 280 -1.35 -1.44 13.79
C GLY A 280 -2.64 -0.68 13.88
N VAL A 281 -3.62 -1.20 13.17
CA VAL A 281 -5.01 -0.78 13.28
C VAL A 281 -5.85 -2.03 13.27
N TYR A 282 -6.76 -2.15 14.23
CA TYR A 282 -7.70 -3.26 14.25
C TYR A 282 -9.12 -2.76 14.38
N ALA A 283 -10.07 -3.50 13.83
CA ALA A 283 -11.48 -3.19 13.90
C ALA A 283 -12.25 -4.43 14.32
N TYR A 284 -13.13 -4.27 15.30
CA TYR A 284 -14.21 -5.23 15.52
C TYR A 284 -15.12 -5.24 14.30
N LEU A 285 -15.32 -6.40 13.68
CA LEU A 285 -16.17 -6.52 12.50
C LEU A 285 -17.60 -6.08 12.76
N LYS A 286 -18.08 -6.14 14.01
CA LYS A 286 -19.40 -5.63 14.40
C LYS A 286 -19.53 -4.10 14.27
N TYR A 287 -18.42 -3.37 14.41
CA TYR A 287 -18.42 -1.91 14.47
C TYR A 287 -17.69 -1.26 13.30
N GLY A 288 -16.75 -1.97 12.67
CA GLY A 288 -16.00 -1.55 11.49
C GLY A 288 -15.13 -0.30 11.65
N ARG A 289 -15.04 0.28 12.85
CA ARG A 289 -14.19 1.42 13.16
C ARG A 289 -12.83 0.92 13.64
N GLY A 290 -11.77 1.39 13.00
CA GLY A 290 -10.39 1.13 13.34
C GLY A 290 -10.03 1.72 14.70
N ILE A 291 -9.18 1.00 15.41
CA ILE A 291 -8.62 1.35 16.69
C ILE A 291 -7.10 1.20 16.54
N TYR A 292 -6.39 2.27 16.86
CA TYR A 292 -4.95 2.34 16.72
C TYR A 292 -4.25 1.44 17.77
N LEU A 293 -3.17 0.82 17.34
CA LEU A 293 -2.30 -0.02 18.15
C LEU A 293 -0.85 0.46 17.99
N GLU A 294 -0.12 0.52 19.09
CA GLU A 294 1.33 0.74 19.08
C GLU A 294 2.04 -0.15 20.09
N GLY A 295 3.30 -0.47 19.85
CA GLY A 295 4.09 -1.24 20.79
C GLY A 295 5.34 -1.81 20.16
N GLU A 296 5.65 -3.06 20.44
CA GLU A 296 6.89 -3.69 20.03
C GLU A 296 6.80 -5.21 19.83
N LEU A 297 7.66 -5.71 18.95
CA LEU A 297 7.90 -7.11 18.70
C LEU A 297 9.35 -7.45 19.07
N ASN A 298 9.52 -8.12 20.21
CA ASN A 298 10.81 -8.62 20.65
C ASN A 298 10.87 -10.13 20.43
N ASN A 299 11.68 -10.56 19.47
CA ASN A 299 11.70 -11.96 18.99
C ASN A 299 10.31 -12.39 18.47
N LYS A 300 9.55 -13.12 19.30
CA LYS A 300 8.18 -13.55 19.00
C LYS A 300 7.16 -12.94 19.96
N GLU A 301 7.59 -12.16 20.94
CA GLU A 301 6.72 -11.52 21.91
C GLU A 301 6.22 -10.21 21.35
N LEU A 302 4.91 -10.13 21.11
CA LEU A 302 4.21 -8.97 20.60
C LEU A 302 3.44 -8.32 21.74
N ASN A 303 3.85 -7.11 22.12
CA ASN A 303 3.17 -6.31 23.11
C ASN A 303 2.65 -5.05 22.44
N LEU A 304 1.34 -4.84 22.46
CA LEU A 304 0.69 -3.66 21.88
C LEU A 304 -0.23 -3.01 22.90
N THR A 305 -0.29 -1.69 22.87
CA THR A 305 -1.27 -0.87 23.56
C THR A 305 -2.35 -0.48 22.56
N GLU A 306 -3.60 -0.59 22.97
CA GLU A 306 -4.75 -0.03 22.28
C GLU A 306 -4.95 1.41 22.72
N ASN A 307 -5.03 2.33 21.77
CA ASN A 307 -5.22 3.74 22.05
C ASN A 307 -6.63 4.21 21.66
N THR A 308 -7.16 5.14 22.45
CA THR A 308 -8.33 5.96 22.06
C THR A 308 -7.96 6.96 20.95
N ASP A 309 -8.95 7.65 20.38
CA ASP A 309 -8.72 8.73 19.40
C ASP A 309 -7.91 9.92 19.97
N ASN A 310 -7.77 10.01 21.30
CA ASN A 310 -6.93 11.00 21.99
C ASN A 310 -5.55 10.43 22.40
N PHE A 311 -5.19 9.25 21.90
CA PHE A 311 -3.97 8.52 22.22
C PHE A 311 -3.84 8.01 23.66
N ASP A 312 -4.87 8.16 24.50
CA ASP A 312 -4.90 7.51 25.82
C ASP A 312 -5.00 5.98 25.70
N ASP A 313 -4.30 5.26 26.57
CA ASP A 313 -4.44 3.80 26.72
C ASP A 313 -5.91 3.39 26.93
N ASN A 314 -6.35 2.35 26.24
CA ASN A 314 -7.68 1.74 26.35
C ASN A 314 -7.63 0.22 26.61
N GLY A 315 -6.52 -0.43 26.27
CA GLY A 315 -6.31 -1.86 26.46
C GLY A 315 -4.90 -2.30 26.08
N TYR A 316 -4.59 -3.56 26.33
CA TYR A 316 -3.26 -4.13 26.13
C TYR A 316 -3.37 -5.50 25.47
N ILE A 317 -2.61 -5.72 24.41
CA ILE A 317 -2.44 -7.02 23.76
C ILE A 317 -1.07 -7.57 24.15
N ASN A 318 -1.05 -8.75 24.75
CA ASN A 318 0.19 -9.50 25.02
C ASN A 318 0.09 -10.83 24.29
N ALA A 319 0.97 -11.06 23.31
CA ALA A 319 0.83 -12.17 22.40
C ALA A 319 2.16 -12.75 21.93
N THR A 320 2.07 -13.91 21.30
CA THR A 320 3.12 -14.46 20.45
C THR A 320 2.78 -14.19 18.98
N PHE A 321 3.79 -13.90 18.18
CA PHE A 321 3.69 -13.69 16.74
C PHE A 321 4.82 -14.41 16.00
N ASP A 322 4.47 -15.25 15.03
CA ASP A 322 5.41 -16.05 14.23
C ASP A 322 5.49 -15.59 12.76
N GLY A 323 4.95 -14.41 12.44
CA GLY A 323 4.79 -13.92 11.06
C GLY A 323 3.43 -14.26 10.43
N ASN A 324 2.71 -15.25 10.96
CA ASN A 324 1.42 -15.70 10.43
C ASN A 324 0.30 -15.69 11.46
N ILE A 325 0.59 -15.98 12.72
CA ILE A 325 -0.41 -16.19 13.77
C ILE A 325 -0.17 -15.24 14.95
N ILE A 326 -1.19 -14.43 15.15
CA ILE A 326 -1.70 -13.75 16.34
C ILE A 326 -2.09 -14.66 17.50
N ASN A 327 -1.32 -14.88 18.56
CA ASN A 327 -1.78 -15.77 19.64
C ASN A 327 -1.45 -15.21 21.04
N GLY A 328 -2.46 -14.67 21.72
CA GLY A 328 -2.27 -14.02 23.02
C GLY A 328 -3.55 -13.68 23.76
N THR A 329 -3.52 -12.58 24.49
CA THR A 329 -4.67 -12.02 25.20
C THR A 329 -4.83 -10.53 24.91
N TRP A 330 -6.07 -10.07 25.00
CA TRP A 330 -6.41 -8.66 25.14
C TRP A 330 -6.85 -8.43 26.59
N THR A 331 -6.38 -7.34 27.19
CA THR A 331 -6.71 -6.95 28.57
C THR A 331 -7.20 -5.51 28.57
N ASN A 332 -8.30 -5.22 29.26
CA ASN A 332 -8.81 -3.85 29.35
C ASN A 332 -7.88 -2.93 30.17
N LYS A 333 -8.03 -1.61 30.01
CA LYS A 333 -7.18 -0.57 30.66
C LYS A 333 -6.94 -0.80 32.16
N ASN A 334 -7.98 -1.10 32.93
CA ASN A 334 -7.89 -1.27 34.39
C ASN A 334 -7.46 -2.70 34.81
N LYS A 335 -7.15 -3.58 33.84
CA LYS A 335 -6.74 -4.97 34.04
C LYS A 335 -7.76 -5.84 34.78
N SER A 336 -9.03 -5.45 34.79
CA SER A 336 -10.11 -6.21 35.43
C SER A 336 -10.66 -7.34 34.55
N LYS A 337 -10.37 -7.31 33.24
CA LYS A 337 -10.85 -8.30 32.28
C LYS A 337 -9.76 -8.64 31.27
N THR A 338 -9.48 -9.93 31.15
CA THR A 338 -8.53 -10.50 30.18
C THR A 338 -9.27 -11.50 29.31
N LEU A 339 -9.15 -11.36 28.00
CA LEU A 339 -9.82 -12.16 26.98
C LEU A 339 -8.80 -12.80 26.06
N ARG A 340 -9.14 -13.97 25.54
CA ARG A 340 -8.32 -14.67 24.55
C ARG A 340 -8.32 -13.90 23.23
N LEU A 341 -7.15 -13.65 22.65
CA LEU A 341 -7.01 -13.08 21.31
C LEU A 341 -6.29 -14.09 20.39
N VAL A 342 -6.93 -14.39 19.26
CA VAL A 342 -6.29 -15.17 18.19
C VAL A 342 -6.59 -14.52 16.85
N ALA A 343 -5.56 -14.26 16.06
CA ALA A 343 -5.67 -13.77 14.69
C ALA A 343 -4.73 -14.55 13.76
N LYS A 344 -5.10 -14.73 12.51
CA LYS A 344 -4.29 -15.41 11.50
C LYS A 344 -4.22 -14.52 10.28
N ARG A 345 -3.06 -14.53 9.63
CA ARG A 345 -2.88 -13.86 8.36
C ARG A 345 -3.93 -14.36 7.39
N ARG A 346 -4.70 -13.44 6.81
CA ARG A 346 -5.67 -13.82 5.80
C ARG A 346 -4.90 -14.28 4.56
N LYS A 347 -5.21 -15.48 4.09
CA LYS A 347 -4.74 -15.96 2.79
C LYS A 347 -5.89 -15.81 1.81
N GLY A 348 -5.63 -15.22 0.65
CA GLY A 348 -6.57 -15.30 -0.47
C GLY A 348 -6.88 -16.75 -0.83
N SER A 349 -8.04 -16.97 -1.46
CA SER A 349 -8.42 -18.27 -2.01
C SER A 349 -7.38 -18.71 -3.05
N SER A 350 -6.75 -19.86 -2.81
CA SER A 350 -5.77 -20.51 -3.70
C SER A 350 -6.44 -21.18 -4.90
#